data_AF-A0A2D9CIF8-F1
#
_entry.id   AF-A0A2D9CIF8-F1
#
_cell.length_a   1.000
_cell.length_b   1.000
_cell.length_c   1.000
_cell.angle_alpha   90.00
_cell.angle_beta   90.00
_cell.angle_gamma   90.00
#
_symmetry.space_group_name_H-M   'P 1'
#
loop_
_entity.id
_entity.type
_entity.pdbx_description
1 polymer ?
#
loop_
_entity_poly.entity_id
_entity_poly.type
_entity_poly.pdbx_seq_one_letter_code
_entity_poly.pdbx_strand_id
1 'polypeptide(L)'
;MLSIGKELTADQRLPKALVSLMQADRYVALASVLMVGERVIDNGMTTTAATDGRDEWYNSDFVDTLTDAKLRGLIIHECKHKMYRHLITWAWVAEKYGHQVTNMAMDYVINLEIVDENPDGFCELP
;
A
#
# COMPACT_ATOMS: atom_id res chain seq x y z
N MET A 1 9.93 -11.53 25.19
CA MET A 1 9.01 -10.80 26.09
C MET A 1 7.69 -10.67 25.36
N LEU A 2 6.62 -11.29 25.85
CA LEU A 2 5.29 -11.21 25.21
C LEU A 2 4.68 -9.85 25.53
N SER A 3 4.73 -8.91 24.57
CA SER A 3 4.20 -7.54 24.71
C SER A 3 2.69 -7.50 24.50
N ILE A 4 1.93 -8.16 25.38
CA ILE A 4 0.47 -8.10 25.35
C ILE A 4 0.03 -6.69 25.80
N GLY A 5 -0.65 -5.96 24.92
CA GLY A 5 -1.25 -4.64 25.22
C GLY A 5 -0.38 -3.41 24.93
N LYS A 6 0.77 -3.55 24.25
CA LYS A 6 1.56 -2.40 23.80
C LYS A 6 1.10 -1.96 22.41
N GLU A 7 0.71 -0.70 22.25
CA GLU A 7 0.48 -0.13 20.93
C GLU A 7 1.78 -0.16 20.13
N LEU A 8 1.70 -0.72 18.92
CA LEU A 8 2.82 -0.82 18.01
C LEU A 8 3.01 0.52 17.30
N THR A 9 4.24 0.98 17.17
CA THR A 9 4.55 2.16 16.35
C THR A 9 4.30 1.85 14.87
N ALA A 10 4.14 2.87 14.02
CA ALA A 10 4.03 2.70 12.57
C ALA A 10 5.14 1.78 11.99
N ASP A 11 6.40 1.97 12.42
CA ASP A 11 7.54 1.13 12.06
C ASP A 11 7.38 -0.35 12.41
N GLN A 12 6.63 -0.66 13.47
CA GLN A 12 6.37 -2.04 13.91
C GLN A 12 5.11 -2.60 13.24
N ARG A 13 4.12 -1.75 12.95
CA ARG A 13 2.87 -2.15 12.31
C ARG A 13 3.09 -2.50 10.83
N LEU A 14 3.94 -1.77 10.14
CA LEU A 14 4.25 -2.01 8.73
C LEU A 14 4.77 -3.44 8.44
N PRO A 15 5.84 -3.94 9.09
CA PRO A 15 6.30 -5.32 8.89
C PRO A 15 5.30 -6.36 9.37
N LYS A 16 4.53 -6.09 10.44
CA LYS A 16 3.45 -6.99 10.88
C LYS A 16 2.37 -7.15 9.80
N ALA A 17 1.95 -6.04 9.19
CA ALA A 17 0.97 -6.05 8.10
C ALA A 17 1.51 -6.80 6.88
N LEU A 18 2.78 -6.57 6.49
CA LEU A 18 3.42 -7.30 5.39
C LEU A 18 3.44 -8.81 5.60
N VAL A 19 3.82 -9.29 6.80
CA VAL A 19 3.79 -10.73 7.11
C VAL A 19 2.37 -11.28 6.99
N SER A 20 1.37 -10.53 7.45
CA SER A 20 -0.04 -10.94 7.33
C SER A 20 -0.48 -11.05 5.87
N LEU A 21 -0.06 -10.11 5.01
CA LEU A 21 -0.34 -10.13 3.58
C LEU A 21 0.33 -11.31 2.87
N MET A 22 1.61 -11.58 3.18
CA MET A 22 2.36 -12.69 2.58
C MET A 22 1.83 -14.07 2.97
N GLN A 23 1.12 -14.17 4.10
CA GLN A 23 0.48 -15.41 4.56
C GLN A 23 -0.95 -15.59 4.02
N ALA A 24 -1.56 -14.55 3.45
CA ALA A 24 -2.90 -14.63 2.91
C ALA A 24 -2.88 -15.24 1.52
N ASP A 25 -3.63 -16.33 1.30
CA ASP A 25 -3.67 -17.05 0.01
C ASP A 25 -3.98 -16.12 -1.18
N ARG A 26 -4.82 -15.08 -0.97
CA ARG A 26 -5.17 -14.11 -2.03
C ARG A 26 -4.01 -13.20 -2.45
N TYR A 27 -3.02 -13.01 -1.58
CA TYR A 27 -1.88 -12.12 -1.80
C TYR A 27 -0.53 -12.82 -1.82
N VAL A 28 -0.49 -14.14 -1.62
CA VAL A 28 0.76 -14.91 -1.62
C VAL A 28 1.52 -14.78 -2.94
N ALA A 29 0.80 -14.66 -4.07
CA ALA A 29 1.40 -14.44 -5.39
C ALA A 29 2.10 -13.07 -5.51
N LEU A 30 1.71 -12.09 -4.69
CA LEU A 30 2.32 -10.77 -4.64
C LEU A 30 3.52 -10.71 -3.70
N ALA A 31 3.84 -11.78 -2.96
CA ALA A 31 4.91 -11.77 -1.97
C ALA A 31 6.27 -11.32 -2.56
N SER A 32 6.59 -11.74 -3.79
CA SER A 32 7.82 -11.32 -4.46
C SER A 32 7.84 -9.82 -4.76
N VAL A 33 6.71 -9.24 -5.19
CA VAL A 33 6.55 -7.81 -5.47
C VAL A 33 6.53 -6.98 -4.19
N LEU A 34 5.90 -7.51 -3.14
CA LEU A 34 5.97 -6.94 -1.80
C LEU A 34 7.43 -6.86 -1.35
N MET A 35 8.30 -7.83 -1.65
CA MET A 35 9.71 -7.75 -1.25
C MET A 35 10.60 -6.84 -2.13
N VAL A 36 10.06 -6.24 -3.20
CA VAL A 36 10.81 -5.29 -4.03
C VAL A 36 10.85 -3.90 -3.38
N GLY A 37 12.05 -3.33 -3.31
CA GLY A 37 12.30 -1.96 -2.88
C GLY A 37 12.38 -1.77 -1.37
N GLU A 38 12.69 -0.55 -0.97
CA GLU A 38 12.69 -0.11 0.43
C GLU A 38 11.30 0.39 0.84
N ARG A 39 11.01 0.27 2.14
CA ARG A 39 9.83 0.85 2.75
C ARG A 39 10.23 1.74 3.90
N VAL A 40 9.78 2.99 3.85
CA VAL A 40 10.21 4.02 4.78
C VAL A 40 8.98 4.62 5.45
N ILE A 41 8.99 4.66 6.79
CA ILE A 41 8.12 5.57 7.53
C ILE A 41 8.74 6.97 7.39
N ASP A 42 8.06 7.85 6.67
CA ASP A 42 8.66 9.11 6.19
C ASP A 42 8.42 10.31 7.11
N ASN A 43 7.81 10.09 8.29
CA ASN A 43 7.53 11.11 9.30
C ASN A 43 6.83 12.37 8.76
N GLY A 44 5.94 12.21 7.77
CA GLY A 44 5.09 13.29 7.27
C GLY A 44 5.56 13.93 5.97
N MET A 45 6.54 13.35 5.27
CA MET A 45 6.96 13.85 3.96
C MET A 45 5.87 13.64 2.90
N THR A 46 5.18 12.50 2.92
CA THR A 46 3.98 12.23 2.12
C THR A 46 2.73 12.60 2.88
N THR A 47 1.61 12.83 2.19
CA THR A 47 0.32 13.09 2.86
C THR A 47 -0.27 11.81 3.44
N THR A 48 -0.10 10.67 2.77
CA THR A 48 -0.66 9.37 3.15
C THR A 48 0.38 8.26 2.96
N ALA A 49 0.57 7.84 1.72
CA ALA A 49 1.63 6.97 1.25
C ALA A 49 1.95 7.30 -0.21
N ALA A 50 3.08 6.83 -0.70
CA ALA A 50 3.44 6.95 -2.11
C ALA A 50 4.43 5.86 -2.51
N THR A 51 4.51 5.59 -3.81
CA THR A 51 5.56 4.76 -4.41
C THR A 51 6.14 5.41 -5.67
N ASP A 52 7.41 5.12 -5.93
CA ASP A 52 8.08 5.45 -7.20
C ASP A 52 8.05 4.27 -8.20
N GLY A 53 7.21 3.27 -7.93
CA GLY A 53 7.15 2.02 -8.70
C GLY A 53 8.16 0.96 -8.25
N ARG A 54 8.96 1.24 -7.22
CA ARG A 54 9.89 0.29 -6.59
C ARG A 54 9.85 0.43 -5.06
N ASP A 55 10.21 1.60 -4.56
CA ASP A 55 10.29 1.95 -3.15
C ASP A 55 8.96 2.60 -2.70
N GLU A 56 8.65 2.53 -1.41
CA GLU A 56 7.39 3.03 -0.84
C GLU A 56 7.64 3.87 0.41
N TRP A 57 6.89 4.97 0.54
CA TRP A 57 6.90 5.86 1.69
C TRP A 57 5.53 5.88 2.34
N TYR A 58 5.51 5.86 3.67
CA TYR A 58 4.29 5.86 4.47
C TYR A 58 4.38 6.96 5.53
N ASN A 59 3.39 7.84 5.56
CA ASN A 59 3.28 8.88 6.58
C ASN A 59 2.94 8.24 7.94
N SER A 60 3.79 8.46 8.94
CA SER A 60 3.62 7.94 10.30
C SER A 60 2.28 8.35 10.92
N ASP A 61 1.96 9.64 10.84
CA ASP A 61 0.78 10.24 11.46
C ASP A 61 -0.48 9.69 10.80
N PHE A 62 -0.45 9.52 9.47
CA PHE A 62 -1.57 8.90 8.74
C PHE A 62 -1.72 7.43 9.15
N VAL A 63 -0.64 6.65 9.15
CA VAL A 63 -0.65 5.22 9.54
C VAL A 63 -1.20 5.03 10.95
N ASP A 64 -0.85 5.92 11.90
CA ASP A 64 -1.33 5.86 13.28
C ASP A 64 -2.84 6.06 13.40
N THR A 65 -3.50 6.70 12.43
CA THR A 65 -4.98 6.78 12.38
C THR A 65 -5.65 5.52 11.84
N LEU A 66 -4.91 4.62 11.19
CA LEU A 66 -5.48 3.48 10.47
C LEU A 66 -5.67 2.27 11.38
N THR A 67 -6.73 1.49 11.12
CA THR A 67 -6.85 0.11 11.62
C THR A 67 -5.84 -0.80 10.90
N ASP A 68 -5.58 -2.00 11.44
CA ASP A 68 -4.70 -2.96 10.76
C ASP A 68 -5.26 -3.40 9.39
N ALA A 69 -6.59 -3.41 9.20
CA ALA A 69 -7.22 -3.72 7.91
C ALA A 69 -6.98 -2.59 6.89
N LYS A 70 -7.12 -1.33 7.33
CA LYS A 70 -6.84 -0.15 6.50
C LYS A 70 -5.37 -0.04 6.11
N LEU A 71 -4.46 -0.35 7.05
CA LEU A 71 -3.03 -0.38 6.76
C LEU A 71 -2.68 -1.47 5.73
N ARG A 72 -3.27 -2.66 5.84
CA ARG A 72 -3.08 -3.72 4.82
C ARG A 72 -3.60 -3.29 3.45
N GLY A 73 -4.76 -2.63 3.38
CA GLY A 73 -5.30 -2.09 2.14
C GLY A 73 -4.39 -1.04 1.51
N LEU A 74 -3.86 -0.11 2.31
CA LEU A 74 -2.89 0.89 1.85
C LEU A 74 -1.61 0.24 1.28
N ILE A 75 -1.06 -0.77 1.94
CA ILE A 75 0.14 -1.47 1.46
C ILE A 75 -0.13 -2.20 0.13
N ILE A 76 -1.27 -2.88 0.02
CA ILE A 76 -1.63 -3.56 -1.24
C ILE A 76 -1.88 -2.54 -2.36
N HIS A 77 -2.44 -1.37 -2.04
CA HIS A 77 -2.62 -0.30 -3.02
C HIS A 77 -1.28 0.12 -3.64
N GLU A 78 -0.29 0.48 -2.82
CA GLU A 78 1.04 0.84 -3.31
C GLU A 78 1.73 -0.34 -4.01
N CYS A 79 1.58 -1.56 -3.50
CA CYS A 79 2.14 -2.74 -4.13
C CYS A 79 1.57 -3.02 -5.52
N LYS A 80 0.29 -2.74 -5.76
CA LYS A 80 -0.34 -2.92 -7.08
C LYS A 80 0.15 -1.89 -8.08
N HIS A 81 0.46 -0.66 -7.67
CA HIS A 81 1.15 0.32 -8.54
C HIS A 81 2.49 -0.23 -9.05
N LYS A 82 3.25 -0.92 -8.20
CA LYS A 82 4.50 -1.59 -8.59
C LYS A 82 4.24 -2.77 -9.53
N MET A 83 3.29 -3.63 -9.18
CA MET A 83 2.94 -4.82 -9.96
C MET A 83 2.56 -4.46 -11.40
N TYR A 84 1.69 -3.47 -11.57
CA TYR A 84 1.24 -3.01 -12.89
C TYR A 84 2.23 -2.06 -13.58
N ARG A 85 3.32 -1.69 -12.89
CA ARG A 85 4.34 -0.76 -13.37
C ARG A 85 3.71 0.55 -13.83
N HIS A 86 2.75 1.05 -13.05
CA HIS A 86 1.83 2.12 -13.42
C HIS A 86 2.54 3.39 -13.92
N LEU A 87 3.65 3.78 -13.29
CA LEU A 87 4.43 4.94 -13.69
C LEU A 87 5.13 4.80 -15.06
N ILE A 88 5.28 3.57 -15.56
CA ILE A 88 5.89 3.28 -16.88
C ILE A 88 4.78 3.01 -17.90
N THR A 89 3.86 2.11 -17.59
CA THR A 89 2.77 1.65 -18.47
C THR A 89 1.91 2.82 -18.96
N TRP A 90 1.64 3.78 -18.07
CA TRP A 90 0.74 4.91 -18.34
C TRP A 90 1.45 6.25 -18.50
N ALA A 91 2.78 6.27 -18.67
CA ALA A 91 3.56 7.50 -18.85
C ALA A 91 3.03 8.37 -20.00
N TRP A 92 2.62 7.74 -21.10
CA TRP A 92 2.05 8.44 -22.26
C TRP A 92 0.68 9.08 -21.98
N VAL A 93 -0.12 8.51 -21.06
CA VAL A 93 -1.40 9.10 -20.62
C VAL A 93 -1.12 10.31 -19.76
N ALA A 94 -0.14 10.22 -18.87
CA ALA A 94 0.29 11.33 -18.03
C ALA A 94 0.84 12.49 -18.87
N GLU A 95 1.61 12.22 -19.93
CA GLU A 95 2.07 13.24 -20.88
C GLU A 95 0.89 13.93 -21.59
N LYS A 96 -0.16 13.18 -21.92
CA LYS A 96 -1.31 13.68 -22.69
C LYS A 96 -2.35 14.43 -21.84
N TYR A 97 -2.63 13.96 -20.62
CA TYR A 97 -3.75 14.44 -19.79
C TYR A 97 -3.32 14.96 -18.41
N GLY A 98 -2.03 14.84 -18.07
CA GLY A 98 -1.47 15.25 -16.79
C GLY A 98 -1.32 14.11 -15.78
N HIS A 99 -0.31 14.23 -14.93
CA HIS A 99 0.03 13.22 -13.91
C HIS A 99 -1.08 13.01 -12.88
N GLN A 100 -1.72 14.09 -12.39
CA GLN A 100 -2.74 13.98 -11.35
C GLN A 100 -3.95 13.15 -11.80
N VAL A 101 -4.50 13.44 -12.98
CA VAL A 101 -5.67 12.72 -13.52
C VAL A 101 -5.31 11.26 -13.81
N THR A 102 -4.11 11.02 -14.31
CA THR A 102 -3.62 9.67 -14.60
C THR A 102 -3.46 8.86 -13.31
N ASN A 103 -2.88 9.44 -12.25
CA ASN A 103 -2.75 8.81 -10.94
C ASN A 103 -4.11 8.44 -10.36
N MET A 104 -5.07 9.38 -10.36
CA MET A 104 -6.43 9.09 -9.89
C MET A 104 -7.08 7.93 -10.65
N ALA A 105 -6.91 7.88 -11.99
CA ALA A 105 -7.44 6.78 -12.79
C ALA A 105 -6.81 5.43 -12.42
N MET A 106 -5.50 5.40 -12.19
CA MET A 106 -4.78 4.21 -11.73
C MET A 106 -5.25 3.76 -10.34
N ASP A 107 -5.44 4.71 -9.42
CA ASP A 107 -5.93 4.46 -8.07
C ASP A 107 -7.34 3.87 -8.09
N TYR A 108 -8.24 4.37 -8.94
CA TYR A 108 -9.60 3.83 -9.06
C TYR A 108 -9.61 2.36 -9.46
N VAL A 109 -8.75 1.95 -10.38
CA VAL A 109 -8.63 0.54 -10.81
C VAL A 109 -8.20 -0.33 -9.62
N ILE A 110 -7.12 0.07 -8.94
CA ILE A 110 -6.58 -0.67 -7.79
C ILE A 110 -7.61 -0.74 -6.65
N ASN A 111 -8.29 0.36 -6.37
CA ASN A 111 -9.28 0.44 -5.30
C ASN A 111 -10.45 -0.51 -5.53
N LEU A 112 -10.98 -0.58 -6.76
CA LEU A 112 -12.04 -1.53 -7.10
C LEU A 112 -11.59 -2.97 -6.89
N GLU A 113 -10.39 -3.33 -7.36
CA GLU A 113 -9.86 -4.68 -7.15
C GLU A 113 -9.69 -5.02 -5.66
N ILE A 114 -9.20 -4.07 -4.83
CA ILE A 114 -9.07 -4.31 -3.39
C ILE A 114 -10.44 -4.52 -2.74
N VAL A 115 -11.47 -3.75 -3.11
CA VAL A 115 -12.83 -3.95 -2.58
C VAL A 115 -13.35 -5.33 -2.98
N ASP A 116 -13.21 -5.72 -4.24
CA ASP A 116 -13.70 -7.01 -4.76
C ASP A 116 -12.96 -8.21 -4.16
N GLU A 117 -11.66 -8.08 -3.88
CA GLU A 117 -10.81 -9.12 -3.28
C GLU A 117 -11.04 -9.30 -1.77
N ASN A 118 -11.64 -8.32 -1.08
CA ASN A 118 -11.78 -8.31 0.39
C ASN A 118 -13.22 -8.15 0.88
N PRO A 119 -14.17 -8.98 0.44
CA PRO A 119 -15.54 -8.96 0.97
C PRO A 119 -15.63 -9.31 2.47
N ASP A 120 -14.57 -9.87 3.04
CA ASP A 120 -14.42 -10.25 4.44
C ASP A 120 -13.75 -9.19 5.32
N GLY A 121 -13.37 -8.03 4.75
CA GLY A 121 -12.71 -6.95 5.49
C GLY A 121 -11.25 -7.24 5.86
N PHE A 122 -10.60 -8.21 5.22
CA PHE A 122 -9.17 -8.46 5.48
C PHE A 122 -8.30 -7.24 5.13
N CYS A 123 -8.54 -6.62 3.97
CA CYS A 123 -8.04 -5.30 3.62
C CYS A 123 -9.20 -4.34 3.43
N GLU A 124 -9.06 -3.12 3.94
CA GLU A 124 -10.03 -2.03 3.74
C GLU A 124 -9.30 -0.82 3.16
N LEU A 125 -9.97 -0.04 2.32
CA LEU A 125 -9.39 1.23 1.86
C LEU A 125 -9.50 2.28 2.98
N PRO A 126 -8.44 3.06 3.25
CA PRO A 126 -8.43 4.11 4.27
C PRO A 126 -9.55 5.15 4.15
#